data_AF-A0A182HJU2-F1
#
_entry.id   AF-A0A182HJU2-F1
#
_cell.length_a   1.000
_cell.length_b   1.000
_cell.length_c   1.000
_cell.angle_alpha   90.00
_cell.angle_beta   90.00
_cell.angle_gamma   90.00
#
_symmetry.space_group_name_H-M   'P 1'
#
loop_
_entity.id
_entity.type
_entity.pdbx_description
1 polymer ?
#
loop_
_entity_poly.entity_id
_entity_poly.type
_entity_poly.pdbx_seq_one_letter_code
_entity_poly.pdbx_strand_id
1 'polypeptide(L)'
;MTGTDATISFIKGQRGALKLIYQDHTYICVKQQKGSKYWTCSKQRSKKCLARLITDLDVQKICAPRRQRGNKKHDQTKWLKIGLSPILQKPSEPVVLVPCRLGGMKVFYQGYYFEYHTSKSGIKHYRCVHHAQHDCKARIIVKASRVYEFVPMHNHPHDDDA
;
A
#
# COMPACT_ATOMS: atom_id res chain seq x y z
N MET A 1 11.90 -11.33 -34.98
CA MET A 1 13.29 -11.22 -34.48
C MET A 1 13.30 -11.79 -33.05
N THR A 2 13.92 -12.96 -32.96
CA THR A 2 14.21 -13.86 -31.82
C THR A 2 13.83 -13.38 -30.41
N GLY A 3 12.73 -13.92 -29.87
CA GLY A 3 12.58 -14.07 -28.43
C GLY A 3 13.58 -15.14 -27.97
N THR A 4 14.64 -14.73 -27.29
CA THR A 4 15.58 -15.66 -26.68
C THR A 4 14.86 -16.40 -25.57
N ASP A 5 14.61 -17.70 -25.79
CA ASP A 5 14.18 -18.61 -24.75
C ASP A 5 15.32 -18.69 -23.72
N ALA A 6 15.17 -17.99 -22.61
CA ALA A 6 16.21 -17.86 -21.62
C ALA A 6 16.23 -19.12 -20.75
N THR A 7 17.14 -20.04 -21.06
CA THR A 7 17.29 -21.32 -20.36
C THR A 7 17.75 -21.13 -18.92
N ILE A 8 17.10 -21.85 -18.01
CA ILE A 8 17.48 -21.92 -16.58
C ILE A 8 18.52 -23.03 -16.41
N SER A 9 19.63 -22.75 -15.74
CA SER A 9 20.64 -23.76 -15.41
C SER A 9 21.22 -23.58 -14.00
N PHE A 10 22.04 -24.54 -13.54
CA PHE A 10 22.58 -24.55 -12.18
C PHE A 10 24.10 -24.71 -12.17
N ILE A 11 24.73 -24.08 -11.17
CA ILE A 11 26.15 -24.28 -10.86
C ILE A 11 26.32 -24.55 -9.37
N LYS A 12 27.23 -25.47 -9.03
CA LYS A 12 27.66 -25.69 -7.65
C LYS A 12 28.55 -24.54 -7.21
N GLY A 13 28.17 -23.86 -6.14
CA GLY A 13 29.00 -22.83 -5.52
C GLY A 13 30.22 -23.43 -4.81
N GLN A 14 31.22 -22.59 -4.53
CA GLN A 14 32.46 -23.01 -3.83
C GLN A 14 32.21 -23.69 -2.48
N ARG A 15 31.10 -23.38 -1.80
CA ARG A 15 30.70 -24.00 -0.52
C ARG A 15 29.63 -25.09 -0.69
N GLY A 16 29.51 -25.67 -1.88
CA GLY A 16 28.54 -26.74 -2.19
C GLY A 16 27.11 -26.28 -2.46
N ALA A 17 26.72 -25.07 -2.07
CA ALA A 17 25.37 -24.54 -2.31
C ALA A 17 25.10 -24.29 -3.81
N LEU A 18 23.95 -24.74 -4.32
CA LEU A 18 23.52 -24.51 -5.71
C LEU A 18 23.19 -23.04 -5.97
N LYS A 19 23.65 -22.53 -7.11
CA LYS A 19 23.29 -21.22 -7.65
C LYS A 19 22.52 -21.40 -8.96
N LEU A 20 21.52 -20.55 -9.14
CA LEU A 20 20.71 -20.48 -10.36
C LEU A 20 21.40 -19.56 -11.38
N ILE A 21 21.47 -19.97 -12.63
CA ILE A 21 21.90 -19.14 -13.76
C ILE A 21 20.66 -18.81 -14.61
N TYR A 22 20.47 -17.53 -14.87
CA TYR A 22 19.43 -17.04 -15.76
C TYR A 22 19.88 -15.75 -16.44
N GLN A 23 19.76 -15.67 -17.77
CA GLN A 23 20.21 -14.53 -18.58
C GLN A 23 21.65 -14.11 -18.26
N ASP A 24 22.59 -15.06 -18.16
CA ASP A 24 24.00 -14.83 -17.81
C ASP A 24 24.26 -14.24 -16.41
N HIS A 25 23.24 -14.23 -15.55
CA HIS A 25 23.34 -13.76 -14.17
C HIS A 25 23.19 -14.93 -13.20
N THR A 26 23.99 -14.91 -12.14
CA THR A 26 23.92 -15.91 -11.06
C THR A 26 23.09 -15.40 -9.89
N TYR A 27 22.22 -16.26 -9.37
CA TYR A 27 21.34 -15.98 -8.25
C TYR A 27 21.51 -17.03 -7.14
N ILE A 28 21.31 -16.59 -5.91
CA ILE A 28 21.44 -17.38 -4.69
C ILE A 28 20.05 -17.49 -4.06
N CYS A 29 19.64 -18.70 -3.69
CA CYS A 29 18.38 -18.92 -2.99
C CYS A 29 18.47 -18.31 -1.59
N VAL A 30 17.56 -17.39 -1.27
CA VAL A 30 17.50 -16.72 0.05
C VAL A 30 16.34 -17.20 0.90
N LYS A 31 15.31 -17.78 0.28
CA LYS A 31 14.11 -18.22 0.99
C LYS A 31 13.36 -19.25 0.15
N GLN A 32 12.82 -20.26 0.81
CA GLN A 32 11.82 -21.18 0.26
C GLN A 32 10.51 -21.03 1.03
N GLN A 33 9.39 -20.97 0.32
CA GLN A 33 8.03 -20.95 0.89
C GLN A 33 7.19 -22.06 0.22
N LYS A 34 6.01 -22.38 0.77
CA LYS A 34 5.10 -23.37 0.19
C LYS A 34 4.77 -23.00 -1.28
N GLY A 35 5.44 -23.68 -2.21
CA GLY A 35 5.26 -23.54 -3.66
C GLY A 35 6.25 -22.64 -4.40
N SER A 36 7.22 -22.00 -3.74
CA SER A 36 8.18 -21.13 -4.46
C SER A 36 9.54 -20.99 -3.78
N LYS A 37 10.58 -20.78 -4.59
CA LYS A 37 11.93 -20.37 -4.16
C LYS A 37 12.21 -18.93 -4.57
N TYR A 38 12.81 -18.17 -3.67
CA TYR A 38 13.18 -16.78 -3.86
C TYR A 38 14.68 -16.67 -4.00
N TRP A 39 15.13 -16.00 -5.06
CA TRP A 39 16.53 -15.88 -5.41
C TRP A 39 16.92 -14.41 -5.50
N THR A 40 18.09 -14.07 -4.95
CA THR A 40 18.69 -12.73 -5.12
C THR A 40 19.96 -12.84 -5.94
N CYS A 41 20.26 -11.80 -6.72
CA CYS A 41 21.49 -11.76 -7.50
C CYS A 41 22.72 -11.97 -6.59
N SER A 42 23.70 -12.76 -7.06
CA SER A 42 24.97 -12.99 -6.35
C SER A 42 25.74 -11.69 -6.07
N LYS A 43 25.51 -10.65 -6.89
CA LYS A 43 26.09 -9.30 -6.74
C LYS A 43 25.30 -8.40 -5.77
N GLN A 44 24.26 -8.91 -5.08
CA GLN A 44 23.47 -8.13 -4.11
C GLN A 44 24.35 -7.50 -3.01
N ARG A 45 25.32 -8.25 -2.46
CA ARG A 45 26.18 -7.77 -1.36
C ARG A 45 27.32 -6.88 -1.85
N SER A 46 27.93 -7.22 -2.99
CA SER A 46 29.08 -6.50 -3.53
C SER A 46 28.72 -5.23 -4.31
N LYS A 47 27.57 -5.21 -5.00
CA LYS A 47 27.15 -4.10 -5.87
C LYS A 47 25.78 -3.51 -5.52
N LYS A 48 25.17 -3.91 -4.39
CA LYS A 48 23.79 -3.53 -4.03
C LYS A 48 22.77 -3.82 -5.14
N CYS A 49 23.04 -4.81 -5.99
CA CYS A 49 22.18 -5.19 -7.12
C CYS A 49 20.79 -5.57 -6.60
N LEU A 50 19.71 -5.04 -7.20
CA LEU A 50 18.33 -5.25 -6.76
C LEU A 50 17.60 -6.39 -7.51
N ALA A 51 18.27 -7.08 -8.44
CA ALA A 51 17.66 -8.12 -9.25
C ALA A 51 17.24 -9.32 -8.38
N ARG A 52 15.98 -9.76 -8.54
CA ARG A 52 15.38 -10.90 -7.84
C ARG A 52 14.67 -11.81 -8.82
N LEU A 53 14.72 -13.11 -8.58
CA LEU A 53 13.92 -14.10 -9.29
C LEU A 53 13.05 -14.87 -8.28
N ILE A 54 11.88 -15.28 -8.73
CA ILE A 54 11.06 -16.27 -8.03
C ILE A 54 10.92 -17.44 -8.97
N THR A 55 11.06 -18.65 -8.47
CA THR A 55 10.78 -19.87 -9.22
C THR A 55 9.78 -20.72 -8.45
N ASP A 56 9.20 -21.71 -9.10
CA ASP A 56 8.57 -22.82 -8.40
C ASP A 56 9.60 -23.66 -7.62
N LEU A 57 9.12 -24.67 -6.90
CA LEU A 57 9.97 -25.55 -6.08
C LEU A 57 10.95 -26.35 -6.93
N ASP A 58 10.50 -26.81 -8.10
CA ASP A 58 11.29 -27.60 -9.04
C ASP A 58 12.14 -26.73 -9.99
N VAL A 59 12.00 -25.41 -9.89
CA VAL A 59 12.77 -24.40 -10.63
C VAL A 59 12.65 -24.59 -12.17
N GLN A 60 11.49 -25.07 -12.60
CA GLN A 60 11.15 -25.27 -14.01
C GLN A 60 10.62 -23.98 -14.64
N LYS A 61 10.07 -23.08 -13.83
CA LYS A 61 9.51 -21.80 -14.30
C LYS A 61 9.95 -20.63 -13.44
N ILE A 62 10.21 -19.51 -14.10
CA ILE A 62 10.32 -18.22 -13.41
C ILE A 62 8.92 -17.69 -13.16
N CYS A 63 8.59 -17.57 -11.89
CA CYS A 63 7.39 -16.89 -11.43
C CYS A 63 7.64 -15.37 -11.49
N ALA A 64 6.72 -14.62 -12.10
CA ALA A 64 6.76 -13.17 -12.01
C ALA A 64 6.86 -12.75 -10.52
N PRO A 65 7.74 -11.81 -10.16
CA PRO A 65 7.79 -11.33 -8.79
C PRO A 65 6.40 -10.83 -8.43
N ARG A 66 5.75 -11.43 -7.42
CA ARG A 66 4.57 -10.80 -6.83
C ARG A 66 5.05 -9.40 -6.46
N ARG A 67 4.42 -8.37 -7.05
CA ARG A 67 4.55 -7.00 -6.55
C ARG A 67 4.17 -7.07 -5.09
N GLN A 68 5.16 -7.20 -4.21
CA GLN A 68 4.96 -6.89 -2.81
C GLN A 68 4.74 -5.38 -2.81
N ARG A 69 3.49 -4.99 -3.01
CA ARG A 69 2.99 -3.66 -2.67
C ARG A 69 3.47 -3.47 -1.24
N GLY A 70 4.52 -2.67 -1.06
CA GLY A 70 5.16 -2.48 0.23
C GLY A 70 4.08 -2.19 1.26
N ASN A 71 4.05 -2.98 2.32
CA ASN A 71 3.04 -2.89 3.35
C ASN A 71 3.29 -1.64 4.21
N LYS A 72 3.06 -0.44 3.66
CA LYS A 72 2.98 0.82 4.42
C LYS A 72 1.67 0.92 5.23
N LYS A 73 1.13 -0.22 5.70
CA LYS A 73 -0.15 -0.28 6.43
C LYS A 73 -0.04 0.07 7.91
N HIS A 74 1.16 0.27 8.44
CA HIS A 74 1.35 0.31 9.89
C HIS A 74 0.93 1.64 10.55
N ASP A 75 1.00 2.76 9.84
CA ASP A 75 0.69 4.07 10.44
C ASP A 75 -0.75 4.52 10.15
N GLN A 76 -1.26 4.26 8.94
CA GLN A 76 -2.56 4.76 8.50
C GLN A 76 -3.80 4.01 9.06
N THR A 77 -3.69 3.16 10.08
CA THR A 77 -4.85 2.43 10.64
C THR A 77 -4.97 2.53 12.15
N LYS A 78 -4.06 3.26 12.82
CA LYS A 78 -4.03 3.40 14.28
C LYS A 78 -5.34 4.00 14.82
N TRP A 79 -5.91 4.96 14.11
CA TRP A 79 -7.17 5.63 14.49
C TRP A 79 -8.41 4.73 14.40
N LEU A 80 -8.39 3.65 13.60
CA LEU A 80 -9.50 2.70 13.53
C LEU A 80 -9.66 1.88 14.82
N LYS A 81 -8.68 1.94 15.74
CA LYS A 81 -8.71 1.27 17.04
C LYS A 81 -9.33 2.14 18.14
N ILE A 82 -9.61 3.41 17.89
CA ILE A 82 -10.23 4.32 18.87
C ILE A 82 -11.72 4.01 18.96
N GLY A 83 -12.27 3.95 20.17
CA GLY A 83 -13.70 3.76 20.41
C GLY A 83 -14.50 4.94 19.87
N LEU A 84 -15.45 4.68 18.95
CA LEU A 84 -16.24 5.72 18.29
C LEU A 84 -17.46 6.17 19.11
N SER A 85 -17.83 5.43 20.16
CA SER A 85 -19.02 5.71 20.98
C SER A 85 -19.05 7.13 21.56
N PRO A 86 -17.95 7.69 22.11
CA PRO A 86 -17.95 9.06 22.63
C PRO A 86 -18.09 10.12 21.53
N ILE A 87 -17.61 9.82 20.32
CA ILE A 87 -17.67 10.75 19.19
C ILE A 87 -19.08 10.84 18.65
N LEU A 88 -19.78 9.71 18.59
CA LEU A 88 -21.17 9.65 18.11
C LEU A 88 -22.18 10.30 19.06
N GLN A 89 -21.79 10.59 20.30
CA GLN A 89 -22.62 11.32 21.27
C GLN A 89 -22.52 12.84 21.11
N LYS A 90 -21.50 13.34 20.39
CA LYS A 90 -21.34 14.77 20.13
C LYS A 90 -22.42 15.27 19.17
N PRO A 91 -22.74 16.58 19.20
CA PRO A 91 -23.58 17.18 18.17
C PRO A 91 -22.98 16.90 16.79
N SER A 92 -23.87 16.68 15.82
CA SER A 92 -23.50 16.32 14.46
C SER A 92 -24.25 17.16 13.47
N GLU A 93 -23.62 17.34 12.31
CA GLU A 93 -24.15 18.15 11.23
C GLU A 93 -24.56 17.26 10.05
N PRO A 94 -25.53 17.69 9.22
CA PRO A 94 -25.87 16.97 8.01
C PRO A 94 -24.66 16.89 7.07
N VAL A 95 -24.47 15.75 6.43
CA VAL A 95 -23.37 15.57 5.48
C VAL A 95 -23.60 16.37 4.19
N VAL A 96 -22.62 17.17 3.78
CA VAL A 96 -22.60 17.84 2.47
C VAL A 96 -21.74 17.01 1.52
N LEU A 97 -22.38 16.38 0.53
CA LEU A 97 -21.69 15.59 -0.49
C LEU A 97 -21.45 16.46 -1.73
N VAL A 98 -20.20 16.51 -2.20
CA VAL A 98 -19.78 17.30 -3.35
C VAL A 98 -19.32 16.38 -4.48
N PRO A 99 -19.92 16.46 -5.69
CA PRO A 99 -19.52 15.64 -6.83
C PRO A 99 -18.12 16.03 -7.33
N CYS A 100 -17.36 15.03 -7.75
CA CYS A 100 -16.05 15.19 -8.38
C CYS A 100 -16.16 15.01 -9.90
N ARG A 101 -15.25 15.63 -10.65
CA ARG A 101 -15.18 15.55 -12.13
C ARG A 101 -15.18 14.11 -12.68
N LEU A 102 -14.65 13.14 -11.92
CA LEU A 102 -14.55 11.73 -12.31
C LEU A 102 -15.64 10.83 -11.68
N GLY A 103 -16.79 11.40 -11.27
CA GLY A 103 -17.93 10.64 -10.78
C GLY A 103 -17.83 10.12 -9.33
N GLY A 104 -16.79 10.52 -8.59
CA GLY A 104 -16.69 10.28 -7.14
C GLY A 104 -17.40 11.37 -6.32
N MET A 105 -17.60 11.12 -5.02
CA MET A 105 -18.13 12.12 -4.08
C MET A 105 -17.11 12.44 -3.00
N LYS A 106 -17.00 13.72 -2.63
CA LYS A 106 -16.28 14.21 -1.44
C LYS A 106 -17.28 14.65 -0.38
N VAL A 107 -16.83 14.77 0.85
CA VAL A 107 -17.56 15.44 1.92
C VAL A 107 -16.94 16.81 2.13
N PHE A 108 -17.76 17.85 2.12
CA PHE A 108 -17.34 19.19 2.52
C PHE A 108 -17.76 19.44 3.96
N TYR A 109 -16.83 19.86 4.81
CA TYR A 109 -17.08 20.09 6.22
C TYR A 109 -16.10 21.12 6.77
N GLN A 110 -16.61 22.16 7.46
CA GLN A 110 -15.82 23.20 8.12
C GLN A 110 -14.73 23.84 7.21
N GLY A 111 -15.05 24.06 5.93
CA GLY A 111 -14.13 24.68 4.96
C GLY A 111 -13.05 23.76 4.38
N TYR A 112 -13.17 22.44 4.59
CA TYR A 112 -12.24 21.45 4.08
C TYR A 112 -12.94 20.33 3.33
N TYR A 113 -12.27 19.82 2.29
CA TYR A 113 -12.70 18.63 1.57
C TYR A 113 -12.13 17.35 2.18
N PHE A 114 -12.99 16.35 2.31
CA PHE A 114 -12.65 15.02 2.77
C PHE A 114 -13.00 13.96 1.73
N GLU A 115 -12.12 12.99 1.55
CA GLU A 115 -12.31 11.83 0.66
C GLU A 115 -12.61 10.56 1.46
N TYR A 116 -13.37 9.65 0.84
CA TYR A 116 -13.69 8.36 1.42
C TYR A 116 -12.42 7.52 1.60
N HIS A 117 -12.24 6.96 2.80
CA HIS A 117 -11.11 6.08 3.10
C HIS A 117 -11.55 4.62 3.27
N THR A 118 -12.51 4.38 4.17
CA THR A 118 -12.99 3.02 4.48
C THR A 118 -14.34 3.09 5.20
N SER A 119 -15.01 1.95 5.35
CA SER A 119 -16.21 1.82 6.15
C SER A 119 -16.11 0.62 7.08
N LYS A 120 -16.57 0.77 8.32
CA LYS A 120 -16.66 -0.32 9.29
C LYS A 120 -17.94 -0.18 10.11
N SER A 121 -18.71 -1.26 10.22
CA SER A 121 -19.93 -1.31 11.04
C SER A 121 -20.92 -0.17 10.75
N GLY A 122 -21.14 0.14 9.46
CA GLY A 122 -22.04 1.21 9.03
C GLY A 122 -21.51 2.64 9.22
N ILE A 123 -20.26 2.79 9.68
CA ILE A 123 -19.59 4.08 9.84
C ILE A 123 -18.59 4.25 8.70
N LYS A 124 -18.74 5.32 7.93
CA LYS A 124 -17.80 5.68 6.87
C LYS A 124 -16.74 6.61 7.45
N HIS A 125 -15.48 6.27 7.26
CA HIS A 125 -14.35 7.08 7.65
C HIS A 125 -13.86 7.87 6.45
N TYR A 126 -13.65 9.16 6.68
CA TYR A 126 -13.13 10.07 5.68
C TYR A 126 -11.82 10.69 6.19
N ARG A 127 -10.95 11.07 5.25
CA ARG A 127 -9.67 11.74 5.52
C ARG A 127 -9.56 12.98 4.66
N CYS A 128 -8.80 13.98 5.12
CA CYS A 128 -8.58 15.19 4.34
C CYS A 128 -7.99 14.86 2.95
N VAL A 129 -8.44 15.57 1.91
CA VAL A 129 -7.90 15.45 0.55
C VAL A 129 -6.40 15.78 0.50
N HIS A 130 -5.95 16.70 1.36
CA HIS A 130 -4.56 17.13 1.48
C HIS A 130 -3.67 16.19 2.29
N HIS A 131 -4.15 15.01 2.69
CA HIS A 131 -3.35 14.03 3.44
C HIS A 131 -2.05 13.62 2.71
N ALA A 132 -2.03 13.64 1.38
CA ALA A 132 -0.87 13.25 0.59
C ALA A 132 0.10 14.41 0.35
N GLN A 133 -0.41 15.65 0.24
CA GLN A 133 0.39 16.84 -0.06
C GLN A 133 1.00 17.44 1.21
N HIS A 134 0.21 17.53 2.28
CA HIS A 134 0.58 18.20 3.53
C HIS A 134 0.80 17.23 4.69
N ASP A 135 0.72 15.91 4.47
CA ASP A 135 0.67 14.91 5.56
C ASP A 135 -0.45 15.18 6.59
N CYS A 136 -1.53 15.83 6.14
CA CYS A 136 -2.64 16.22 6.99
C CYS A 136 -3.30 14.99 7.65
N LYS A 137 -3.47 15.04 8.98
CA LYS A 137 -4.04 13.94 9.78
C LYS A 137 -5.53 14.10 10.06
N ALA A 138 -6.15 15.18 9.58
CA ALA A 138 -7.55 15.48 9.84
C ALA A 138 -8.48 14.38 9.31
N ARG A 139 -9.50 14.05 10.11
CA ARG A 139 -10.51 13.02 9.83
C ARG A 139 -11.86 13.37 10.41
N ILE A 140 -12.86 12.93 9.68
CA ILE A 140 -14.26 12.91 10.09
C ILE A 140 -14.83 11.51 9.89
N ILE A 141 -15.93 11.22 10.56
CA ILE A 141 -16.73 10.02 10.33
C ILE A 141 -18.14 10.43 9.91
N VAL A 142 -18.75 9.61 9.05
CA VAL A 142 -20.13 9.78 8.61
C VAL A 142 -20.93 8.55 8.98
N LYS A 143 -22.03 8.75 9.70
CA LYS A 143 -23.00 7.71 10.07
C LYS A 143 -24.40 8.28 9.93
N ALA A 144 -25.31 7.53 9.30
CA ALA A 144 -26.71 7.95 9.11
C ALA A 144 -26.84 9.38 8.53
N SER A 145 -26.07 9.68 7.47
CA SER A 145 -26.05 10.99 6.79
C SER A 145 -25.66 12.18 7.68
N ARG A 146 -24.97 11.92 8.79
CA ARG A 146 -24.44 12.94 9.71
C ARG A 146 -22.93 12.84 9.80
N VAL A 147 -22.27 14.00 9.87
CA VAL A 147 -20.83 14.17 10.04
C VAL A 147 -20.51 14.35 11.51
N TYR A 148 -19.47 13.66 11.97
CA TYR A 148 -18.90 13.82 13.30
C TYR A 148 -17.40 14.07 13.19
N GLU A 149 -16.93 15.08 13.92
CA GLU A 149 -15.50 15.36 14.06
C GLU A 149 -14.79 14.25 14.81
N PHE A 150 -13.65 13.81 14.26
CA PHE A 150 -12.84 12.79 14.91
C PHE A 150 -11.42 13.29 15.20
N VAL A 151 -10.76 13.84 14.18
CA VAL A 151 -9.46 14.51 14.32
C VAL A 151 -9.59 15.82 13.53
N PRO A 152 -9.91 16.95 14.18
CA PRO A 152 -10.22 18.19 13.47
C PRO A 152 -8.98 19.02 13.07
N MET A 153 -7.77 18.57 13.42
CA MET A 153 -6.57 19.38 13.23
C MET A 153 -6.02 19.29 11.80
N HIS A 154 -6.02 20.43 11.11
CA HIS A 154 -5.40 20.63 9.81
C HIS A 154 -4.06 21.37 9.96
N ASN A 155 -3.16 21.15 9.00
CA ASN A 155 -1.83 21.79 8.93
C ASN A 155 -1.63 22.55 7.61
N HIS A 156 -2.74 22.96 7.00
CA HIS A 156 -2.83 23.68 5.74
C HIS A 156 -4.03 24.64 5.82
N PRO A 157 -4.08 25.70 4.99
CA PRO A 157 -5.21 26.63 4.95
C PRO A 157 -6.51 25.96 4.45
N HIS A 158 -7.63 26.68 4.56
CA HIS A 158 -8.94 26.22 4.11
C HIS A 158 -8.98 26.09 2.58
N ASP A 159 -9.82 25.18 2.09
CA ASP A 159 -9.98 24.96 0.65
C ASP A 159 -10.85 26.03 -0.02
N ASP A 160 -11.58 26.84 0.76
CA ASP A 160 -12.44 27.93 0.26
C ASP A 160 -11.66 29.21 -0.09
N ASP A 161 -10.41 29.32 0.36
CA ASP A 161 -9.54 30.49 0.14
C ASP A 161 -8.66 30.35 -1.12
N ALA A 162 -8.93 29.37 -2.00
CA ALA A 162 -8.10 29.00 -3.15
C ALA A 162 -8.83 29.02 -4.50
#